data_AF-A0AAP9RBZ3-F1
#
_entry.id   AF-A0AAP9RBZ3-F1
#
_cell.length_a   1.000
_cell.length_b   1.000
_cell.length_c   1.000
_cell.angle_alpha   90.00
_cell.angle_beta   90.00
_cell.angle_gamma   90.00
#
_symmetry.space_group_name_H-M   'P 1'
#
loop_
_entity.id
_entity.type
_entity.pdbx_description
1 polymer ?
#
loop_
_entity_poly.entity_id
_entity_poly.type
_entity_poly.pdbx_seq_one_letter_code
_entity_poly.pdbx_strand_id
1 'polypeptide(L)'
;MNSFGAFTTIFGSAIFSFGVIMYWDKFVSLLGAFGGFIAAMLIPGTMWILNHGAENHLIKQSGSIWIDMAWAVGIGVLISSIMQGGSLRNSKWIMLSAIIGGFIGGFLINM
;
A
#
# COMPACT_ATOMS: atom_id res chain seq x y z
N MET A 1 -0.38 11.51 18.98
CA MET A 1 0.79 11.25 18.11
C MET A 1 1.73 12.41 18.35
N ASN A 2 3.00 12.16 18.66
CA ASN A 2 3.98 13.24 18.83
C ASN A 2 4.39 13.78 17.45
N SER A 3 5.05 14.95 17.42
CA SER A 3 5.44 15.60 16.16
C SER A 3 6.33 14.69 15.30
N PHE A 4 7.24 13.94 15.92
CA PHE A 4 8.10 12.99 15.21
C PHE A 4 7.29 11.91 14.47
N GLY A 5 6.36 11.23 15.15
CA GLY A 5 5.51 10.21 14.53
C GLY A 5 4.59 10.77 13.43
N ALA A 6 4.19 12.03 13.53
CA ALA A 6 3.44 12.70 12.47
C ALA A 6 4.30 12.89 11.21
N PHE A 7 5.54 13.39 11.37
CA PHE A 7 6.46 13.55 10.26
C PHE A 7 6.80 12.21 9.61
N THR A 8 7.19 11.21 10.39
CA THR A 8 7.50 9.88 9.84
C THR A 8 6.32 9.33 9.07
N THR A 9 5.09 9.48 9.59
CA THR A 9 3.88 8.98 8.92
C THR A 9 3.66 9.66 7.57
N ILE A 10 3.83 10.98 7.48
CA ILE A 10 3.70 11.73 6.22
C ILE A 10 4.73 11.23 5.20
N PHE A 11 6.01 11.19 5.57
CA PHE A 11 7.08 10.76 4.67
C PHE A 11 6.99 9.27 4.31
N GLY A 12 6.68 8.42 5.28
CA GLY A 12 6.48 6.98 5.09
C GLY A 12 5.32 6.68 4.15
N SER A 13 4.20 7.41 4.29
CA SER A 13 3.05 7.31 3.38
C SER A 13 3.41 7.74 1.96
N ALA A 14 4.19 8.82 1.82
CA ALA A 14 4.67 9.28 0.52
C ALA A 14 5.63 8.28 -0.13
N ILE A 15 6.62 7.77 0.62
CA ILE A 15 7.58 6.75 0.15
C ILE A 15 6.83 5.51 -0.34
N PHE A 16 5.87 5.00 0.45
CA PHE A 16 5.10 3.83 0.06
C PHE A 16 4.29 4.09 -1.22
N SER A 17 3.54 5.20 -1.25
CA SER A 17 2.70 5.57 -2.38
C SER A 17 3.51 5.75 -3.66
N PHE A 18 4.61 6.49 -3.60
CA PHE A 18 5.49 6.70 -4.74
C PHE A 18 6.19 5.41 -5.17
N GLY A 19 6.55 4.54 -4.23
CA GLY A 19 7.06 3.21 -4.53
C GLY A 19 6.10 2.45 -5.46
N VAL A 20 4.81 2.41 -5.11
CA VAL A 20 3.80 1.75 -5.95
C VAL A 20 3.61 2.48 -7.27
N ILE A 21 3.37 3.79 -7.25
CA ILE A 21 3.06 4.59 -8.44
C ILE A 21 4.19 4.55 -9.48
N MET A 22 5.46 4.62 -9.04
CA MET A 22 6.60 4.75 -9.96
C MET A 22 7.13 3.41 -10.48
N TYR A 23 6.94 2.32 -9.74
CA TYR A 23 7.61 1.06 -10.02
C TYR A 23 6.67 -0.12 -10.31
N TRP A 24 5.44 -0.14 -9.80
CA TRP A 24 4.56 -1.30 -9.96
C TRP A 24 4.33 -1.64 -11.44
N ASP A 25 3.98 -0.63 -12.24
CA ASP A 25 3.71 -0.82 -13.68
C ASP A 25 4.97 -1.25 -14.45
N LYS A 26 6.17 -0.85 -14.00
CA LYS A 26 7.43 -1.29 -14.60
C LYS A 26 7.66 -2.78 -14.42
N PHE A 27 7.31 -3.33 -13.25
CA PHE A 27 7.39 -4.78 -13.05
C PHE A 27 6.35 -5.53 -13.88
N VAL A 28 5.11 -5.03 -13.90
CA VAL A 28 4.01 -5.66 -14.64
C VAL A 28 4.25 -5.63 -16.15
N SER A 29 4.74 -4.51 -16.69
CA SER A 29 5.07 -4.40 -18.12
C SER A 29 6.19 -5.34 -18.56
N LEU A 30 7.15 -5.64 -17.68
CA LEU A 30 8.26 -6.56 -17.98
C LEU A 30 7.88 -8.04 -17.84
N LEU A 31 7.06 -8.39 -16.84
CA LEU A 31 6.87 -9.79 -16.41
C LEU A 31 5.39 -10.22 -16.35
N GLY A 32 4.48 -9.38 -16.85
CA GLY A 32 3.04 -9.61 -16.78
C GLY A 32 2.53 -9.71 -15.34
N ALA A 33 1.57 -10.60 -15.11
CA ALA A 33 0.99 -10.82 -13.78
C ALA A 33 2.04 -11.21 -12.72
N PHE A 34 3.07 -11.98 -13.11
CA PHE A 34 4.17 -12.36 -12.22
C PHE A 34 4.94 -11.13 -11.70
N GLY A 35 5.11 -10.10 -12.55
CA GLY A 35 5.68 -8.83 -12.14
C GLY A 35 4.90 -8.14 -11.03
N GLY A 36 3.57 -8.27 -11.03
CA GLY A 36 2.73 -7.76 -9.94
C GLY A 36 3.02 -8.44 -8.60
N PHE A 37 3.26 -9.75 -8.57
CA PHE A 37 3.66 -10.46 -7.35
C PHE A 37 5.04 -10.04 -6.85
N ILE A 38 6.00 -9.84 -7.76
CA ILE A 38 7.33 -9.32 -7.39
C ILE A 38 7.22 -7.91 -6.81
N ALA A 39 6.46 -7.02 -7.47
CA ALA A 39 6.22 -5.66 -7.00
C ALA A 39 5.56 -5.67 -5.61
N ALA A 40 4.59 -6.56 -5.38
CA ALA A 40 3.92 -6.72 -4.09
C ALA A 40 4.87 -7.15 -2.97
N MET A 41 5.76 -8.11 -3.25
CA MET A 41 6.75 -8.56 -2.26
C MET A 41 7.80 -7.48 -1.96
N LEU A 42 8.30 -6.79 -2.99
CA LEU A 42 9.35 -5.80 -2.80
C LEU A 42 8.84 -4.51 -2.17
N ILE A 43 7.71 -3.97 -2.65
CA ILE A 43 7.23 -2.65 -2.24
C ILE A 43 6.40 -2.76 -0.95
N PRO A 44 5.15 -3.30 -0.96
CA PRO A 44 4.41 -3.58 0.27
C PRO A 44 5.16 -4.41 1.31
N GLY A 45 5.89 -5.47 0.90
CA GLY A 45 6.60 -6.34 1.85
C GLY A 45 7.73 -5.63 2.60
N THR A 46 8.53 -4.80 1.93
CA THR A 46 9.55 -3.98 2.62
C THR A 46 8.89 -2.95 3.52
N MET A 47 7.81 -2.30 3.05
CA MET A 47 7.07 -1.34 3.87
C MET A 47 6.44 -1.99 5.11
N TRP A 48 6.05 -3.26 5.03
CA TRP A 48 5.55 -4.00 6.19
C TRP A 48 6.64 -4.14 7.25
N ILE A 49 7.85 -4.56 6.86
CA ILE A 49 8.99 -4.68 7.78
C ILE A 49 9.30 -3.32 8.42
N LEU A 50 9.31 -2.23 7.65
CA LEU A 50 9.60 -0.89 8.16
C LEU A 50 8.51 -0.33 9.09
N ASN A 51 7.27 -0.83 8.98
CA ASN A 51 6.13 -0.34 9.76
C ASN A 51 5.75 -1.23 10.95
N HIS A 52 6.17 -2.50 10.96
CA HIS A 52 5.84 -3.46 12.02
C HIS A 52 7.06 -4.19 12.60
N GLY A 53 8.16 -4.28 11.86
CA GLY A 53 9.39 -4.97 12.29
C GLY A 53 10.47 -4.03 12.83
N ALA A 54 10.37 -2.72 12.59
CA ALA A 54 11.33 -1.73 13.08
C ALA A 54 10.86 -1.10 14.41
N GLU A 55 11.79 -0.77 15.31
CA GLU A 55 11.47 -0.07 16.58
C GLU A 55 10.75 1.28 16.36
N ASN A 56 11.16 1.99 15.30
CA ASN A 56 10.57 3.27 14.91
C ASN A 56 9.81 3.08 13.59
N HIS A 57 8.48 3.01 13.68
CA HIS A 57 7.64 2.85 12.50
C HIS A 57 7.71 4.08 11.59
N LEU A 58 7.80 3.85 10.27
CA LEU A 58 7.63 4.95 9.31
C LEU A 58 6.18 5.45 9.36
N ILE A 59 5.20 4.57 9.17
CA ILE A 59 3.77 4.89 9.28
C ILE A 59 3.30 4.42 10.64
N LYS A 60 2.76 5.32 11.46
CA LYS A 60 2.16 4.95 12.74
C LYS A 60 1.04 3.91 12.53
N GLN A 61 1.18 2.77 13.18
CA GLN A 61 0.15 1.73 13.23
C GLN A 61 -0.74 1.91 14.47
N SER A 62 -2.04 1.74 14.30
CA SER A 62 -3.07 1.81 15.35
C SER A 62 -3.31 0.46 16.03
N GLY A 63 -2.89 -0.62 15.39
CA GLY A 63 -2.94 -1.98 15.93
C GLY A 63 -1.91 -2.90 15.26
N SER A 64 -2.01 -4.20 15.51
CA SER A 64 -1.18 -5.23 14.88
C SER A 64 -1.57 -5.53 13.42
N ILE A 65 -2.73 -5.03 13.00
CA ILE A 65 -3.25 -5.19 11.65
C ILE A 65 -2.77 -4.00 10.82
N TRP A 66 -2.13 -4.30 9.69
CA TRP A 66 -1.63 -3.42 8.62
C TRP A 66 -2.64 -2.48 7.93
N ILE A 67 -3.76 -2.17 8.57
CA ILE A 67 -4.83 -1.34 8.01
C ILE A 67 -4.37 0.09 7.74
N ASP A 68 -3.53 0.67 8.61
CA ASP A 68 -3.10 2.07 8.49
C ASP A 68 -2.17 2.27 7.27
N MET A 69 -1.21 1.37 7.07
CA MET A 69 -0.34 1.44 5.87
C MET A 69 -1.10 1.13 4.58
N ALA A 70 -2.12 0.25 4.63
CA ALA A 70 -2.98 -0.04 3.48
C ALA A 70 -3.80 1.20 3.06
N TRP A 71 -4.35 1.94 4.02
CA TRP A 71 -5.01 3.22 3.75
C TRP A 71 -4.05 4.26 3.18
N ALA A 72 -2.83 4.36 3.73
CA ALA A 72 -1.84 5.31 3.25
C ALA A 72 -1.53 5.13 1.75
N VAL A 73 -1.19 3.91 1.32
CA VAL A 73 -0.91 3.62 -0.10
C VAL A 73 -2.16 3.66 -0.97
N GLY A 74 -3.30 3.18 -0.46
CA GLY A 74 -4.56 3.18 -1.19
C GLY A 74 -5.01 4.59 -1.55
N ILE A 75 -4.94 5.52 -0.59
CA ILE A 75 -5.26 6.93 -0.81
C ILE A 75 -4.25 7.56 -1.78
N GLY A 76 -2.95 7.30 -1.62
CA GLY A 76 -1.92 7.85 -2.51
C GLY A 76 -2.11 7.42 -3.97
N VAL A 77 -2.35 6.12 -4.21
CA VAL A 77 -2.63 5.59 -5.55
C VAL A 77 -3.94 6.14 -6.10
N LEU A 78 -4.97 6.28 -5.26
CA LEU A 78 -6.26 6.82 -5.66
C LEU A 78 -6.17 8.29 -6.11
N ILE A 79 -5.51 9.14 -5.32
CA ILE A 79 -5.26 10.55 -5.65
C ILE A 79 -4.46 10.62 -6.95
N SER A 80 -3.40 9.84 -7.07
CA SER A 80 -2.58 9.78 -8.28
C SER A 80 -3.39 9.39 -9.52
N SER A 81 -4.29 8.41 -9.39
CA SER A 81 -5.19 8.00 -10.47
C SER A 81 -6.14 9.12 -10.88
N ILE A 82 -6.78 9.79 -9.92
CA ILE A 82 -7.67 10.93 -10.19
C ILE A 82 -6.92 12.08 -10.87
N MET A 83 -5.70 12.41 -10.41
CA MET A 83 -4.87 13.45 -11.01
C MET A 83 -4.46 13.13 -12.46
N GLN A 84 -4.40 11.85 -12.82
CA GLN A 84 -4.12 11.38 -14.19
C GLN A 84 -5.39 11.23 -15.04
N GLY A 85 -6.55 11.73 -14.58
CA GLY A 85 -7.83 11.63 -15.28
C GLY A 85 -8.57 10.30 -15.08
N GLY A 86 -8.12 9.48 -14.13
CA GLY A 86 -8.79 8.24 -13.73
C GLY A 86 -10.16 8.47 -13.10
N SER A 87 -11.02 7.44 -13.16
CA SER A 87 -12.38 7.49 -12.63
C SER A 87 -12.59 6.45 -11.53
N LEU A 88 -13.09 6.89 -10.38
CA LEU A 88 -13.54 6.02 -9.29
C LEU A 88 -14.61 5.03 -9.75
N ARG A 89 -15.55 5.49 -10.58
CA ARG A 89 -16.64 4.66 -11.10
C ARG A 89 -16.10 3.51 -11.95
N ASN A 90 -15.07 3.77 -12.74
CA ASN A 90 -14.44 2.75 -13.59
C ASN A 90 -13.54 1.81 -12.78
N SER A 91 -13.03 2.27 -11.64
CA SER A 91 -12.16 1.51 -10.75
C SER A 91 -12.91 0.59 -9.78
N LYS A 92 -14.25 0.58 -9.79
CA LYS A 92 -15.09 -0.17 -8.84
C LYS A 92 -14.73 -1.65 -8.72
N TRP A 93 -14.34 -2.30 -9.82
CA TRP A 93 -13.96 -3.72 -9.81
C TRP A 93 -12.61 -3.93 -9.14
N ILE A 94 -11.64 -3.04 -9.39
CA ILE A 94 -10.34 -3.07 -8.73
C ILE A 94 -10.50 -2.83 -7.22
N MET A 95 -11.34 -1.87 -6.83
CA MET A 95 -11.66 -1.61 -5.42
C MET A 95 -12.32 -2.82 -4.76
N LEU A 96 -13.28 -3.45 -5.42
CA LEU A 96 -13.93 -4.67 -4.91
C LEU A 96 -12.91 -5.81 -4.76
N SER A 97 -12.05 -6.03 -5.75
CA SER A 97 -10.98 -7.03 -5.68
C SER A 97 -10.01 -6.75 -4.53
N ALA A 98 -9.65 -5.49 -4.29
CA ALA A 98 -8.78 -5.09 -3.18
C ALA A 98 -9.45 -5.37 -1.82
N ILE A 99 -10.74 -5.09 -1.69
CA ILE A 99 -11.51 -5.38 -0.48
C ILE A 99 -11.58 -6.89 -0.25
N ILE A 100 -11.96 -7.67 -1.26
CA ILE A 100 -12.04 -9.14 -1.18
C ILE A 100 -10.67 -9.74 -0.83
N GLY A 101 -9.61 -9.30 -1.52
CA GLY A 101 -8.24 -9.73 -1.24
C GLY A 101 -7.80 -9.40 0.18
N GLY A 102 -8.17 -8.21 0.68
CA GLY A 102 -7.93 -7.80 2.07
C GLY A 102 -8.67 -8.68 3.08
N PHE A 103 -9.94 -9.02 2.82
CA PHE A 103 -10.69 -9.95 3.67
C PHE A 103 -10.09 -11.36 3.66
N ILE A 104 -9.74 -11.90 2.49
CA ILE A 104 -9.12 -13.22 2.36
C ILE A 104 -7.77 -13.24 3.08
N GLY A 105 -6.92 -12.24 2.85
CA GLY A 105 -5.62 -12.13 3.51
C GLY A 105 -5.75 -11.99 5.03
N GLY A 106 -6.69 -11.17 5.50
CA GLY A 106 -7.02 -11.03 6.91
C GLY A 106 -7.51 -12.34 7.53
N PHE A 107 -8.42 -13.05 6.85
CA PHE A 107 -8.93 -14.34 7.30
C PHE A 107 -7.79 -15.37 7.41
N LEU A 108 -6.97 -15.53 6.37
CA LEU A 108 -5.88 -16.51 6.33
C LEU A 108 -4.82 -16.31 7.43
N ILE A 109 -4.52 -15.06 7.83
CA ILE A 109 -3.55 -14.78 8.90
C ILE A 109 -4.13 -15.05 10.30
N ASN A 110 -5.46 -15.11 10.43
CA ASN A 110 -6.15 -15.34 11.70
C ASN A 110 -6.77 -16.76 11.80
N MET A 111 -6.45 -17.66 10.86
CA MET A 111 -6.70 -19.10 11.00
C MET A 111 -5.61 -19.76 11.85
#